data_AF-A0A180EZH2-F1
#
_entry.id   AF-A0A180EZH2-F1
#
_cell.length_a   1.000
_cell.length_b   1.000
_cell.length_c   1.000
_cell.angle_alpha   90.00
_cell.angle_beta   90.00
_cell.angle_gamma   90.00
#
_symmetry.space_group_name_H-M   'P 1'
#
loop_
_entity.id
_entity.type
_entity.pdbx_description
1 polymer ?
#
loop_
_entity_poly.entity_id
_entity_poly.type
_entity_poly.pdbx_seq_one_letter_code
_entity_poly.pdbx_strand_id
1 'polypeptide(L)'
;MQDRIYKVNERMTAVSYEAHLQYKGRNYTFAAKSLLAAALNQTALLGGYGVSSIDPATGRQEYTAFRHSTSWINATYGNKWRAGIFAGYTRNLGTGKALAVPTTHGLGLNIDKVYMVNPSFSYNLPHWKLGVEYCLASAYYGTNDLADGKVRDTQAATNHRILGLMMYYF
;
A
#
# COMPACT_ATOMS: atom_id res chain seq x y z
N MET A 1 -5.33 24.49 -38.70
CA MET A 1 -4.38 23.42 -38.32
C MET A 1 -5.07 22.09 -38.60
N GLN A 2 -4.45 21.19 -39.36
CA GLN A 2 -4.98 19.84 -39.57
C GLN A 2 -4.82 19.04 -38.28
N ASP A 3 -5.89 18.40 -37.80
CA ASP A 3 -5.86 17.43 -36.70
C ASP A 3 -4.99 16.24 -37.11
N ARG A 4 -3.71 16.28 -36.74
CA ARG A 4 -2.79 15.17 -36.94
C ARG A 4 -2.85 14.27 -35.71
N ILE A 5 -3.35 13.05 -35.90
CA ILE A 5 -3.38 12.03 -34.85
C ILE A 5 -1.97 11.45 -34.71
N TYR A 6 -1.29 11.79 -33.61
CA TYR A 6 0.04 11.24 -33.30
C TYR A 6 -0.10 9.93 -32.51
N LYS A 7 0.50 8.85 -33.02
CA LYS A 7 0.60 7.58 -32.29
C LYS A 7 1.60 7.73 -31.15
N VAL A 8 1.14 7.56 -29.91
CA VAL A 8 2.01 7.49 -28.74
C VAL A 8 2.55 6.07 -28.60
N ASN A 9 3.87 5.93 -28.48
CA ASN A 9 4.56 4.68 -28.13
C ASN A 9 5.44 4.94 -26.92
N GLU A 10 4.80 4.97 -25.75
CA GLU A 10 5.42 5.25 -24.47
C GLU A 10 5.35 4.01 -23.58
N ARG A 11 6.40 3.80 -22.77
CA ARG A 11 6.49 2.66 -21.85
C ARG A 11 7.01 3.12 -20.50
N MET A 12 6.36 2.67 -19.44
CA MET A 12 6.81 2.89 -18.07
C MET A 12 7.35 1.59 -17.49
N THR A 13 8.64 1.57 -17.16
CA THR A 13 9.26 0.42 -16.49
C THR A 13 9.07 0.54 -14.98
N ALA A 14 8.50 -0.49 -14.37
CA ALA A 14 8.33 -0.60 -12.93
C ALA A 14 9.16 -1.77 -12.39
N VAL A 15 9.73 -1.59 -11.20
CA VAL A 15 10.48 -2.63 -10.49
C VAL A 15 9.94 -2.77 -9.07
N SER A 16 10.02 -3.98 -8.53
CA SER A 16 9.66 -4.29 -7.14
C SER A 16 10.71 -5.18 -6.50
N TYR A 17 10.93 -4.95 -5.21
CA TYR A 17 11.82 -5.73 -4.35
C TYR A 17 11.04 -6.12 -3.11
N GLU A 18 11.02 -7.41 -2.79
CA GLU A 18 10.37 -7.94 -1.60
C GLU A 18 11.39 -8.71 -0.75
N ALA A 19 11.34 -8.49 0.56
CA ALA A 19 12.01 -9.32 1.55
C ALA A 19 10.98 -9.79 2.57
N HIS A 20 10.97 -11.08 2.91
CA HIS A 20 10.08 -11.61 3.93
C HIS A 20 10.78 -12.66 4.78
N LEU A 21 10.33 -12.78 6.03
CA LEU A 21 10.78 -13.78 6.97
C LEU A 21 9.59 -14.33 7.75
N GLN A 22 9.69 -15.59 8.14
CA GLN A 22 8.76 -16.21 9.08
C GLN A 22 9.52 -17.16 10.00
N TYR A 23 9.23 -17.06 11.28
CA TYR A 23 9.75 -17.95 12.31
C TYR A 23 8.58 -18.56 13.09
N LYS A 24 8.57 -19.89 13.21
CA LYS A 24 7.56 -20.65 13.95
C LYS A 24 8.24 -21.37 15.11
N GLY A 25 7.88 -20.99 16.34
CA GLY A 25 8.18 -21.75 17.55
C GLY A 25 7.03 -22.69 17.92
N ARG A 26 7.15 -23.35 19.08
CA ARG A 26 6.14 -24.30 19.57
C ARG A 26 4.75 -23.68 19.78
N ASN A 27 4.72 -22.47 20.33
CA ASN A 27 3.49 -21.75 20.69
C ASN A 27 3.46 -20.33 20.15
N TYR A 28 4.38 -19.94 19.28
CA TYR A 28 4.43 -18.58 18.76
C TYR A 28 4.84 -18.58 17.30
N THR A 29 4.39 -17.57 16.58
CA THR A 29 4.79 -17.32 15.20
C THR A 29 5.09 -15.84 15.06
N PHE A 30 6.23 -15.54 14.45
CA PHE A 30 6.60 -14.21 14.04
C PHE A 30 6.77 -14.21 12.52
N ALA A 31 6.28 -13.18 11.85
CA ALA A 31 6.50 -12.96 10.44
C ALA A 31 6.70 -11.47 10.19
N ALA A 32 7.54 -11.15 9.21
CA ALA A 32 7.71 -9.79 8.74
C ALA A 32 7.89 -9.79 7.23
N LYS A 33 7.48 -8.70 6.59
CA LYS A 33 7.70 -8.47 5.16
C LYS A 33 7.96 -6.99 4.92
N SER A 34 8.81 -6.70 3.95
CA SER A 34 9.02 -5.38 3.38
C SER A 34 8.94 -5.47 1.85
N LEU A 35 8.29 -4.50 1.23
CA LEU A 35 8.06 -4.38 -0.19
C LEU A 35 8.37 -2.95 -0.62
N LEU A 36 9.38 -2.79 -1.47
CA LEU A 36 9.68 -1.54 -2.17
C LEU A 36 9.28 -1.72 -3.63
N ALA A 37 8.27 -0.99 -4.10
CA ALA A 37 7.76 -1.21 -5.45
C ALA A 37 7.24 0.05 -6.13
N ALA A 38 7.33 0.06 -7.45
CA ALA A 38 6.78 1.09 -8.31
C ALA A 38 5.45 0.64 -8.93
N ALA A 39 4.52 1.58 -9.13
CA ALA A 39 3.23 1.35 -9.79
C ALA A 39 2.50 0.11 -9.26
N LEU A 40 2.16 0.08 -7.97
CA LEU A 40 1.53 -1.06 -7.31
C LEU A 40 0.01 -1.20 -7.51
N ASN A 41 -0.62 -0.33 -8.32
CA ASN A 41 -2.08 -0.30 -8.47
C ASN A 41 -2.66 -1.60 -9.06
N GLN A 42 -1.93 -2.32 -9.94
CA GLN A 42 -2.39 -3.62 -10.45
C GLN A 42 -2.53 -4.69 -9.36
N THR A 43 -1.89 -4.52 -8.20
CA THR A 43 -2.01 -5.45 -7.05
C THR A 43 -2.98 -4.92 -5.99
N ALA A 44 -3.84 -3.94 -6.34
CA ALA A 44 -4.75 -3.27 -5.41
C ALA A 44 -4.07 -2.66 -4.18
N LEU A 45 -2.78 -2.33 -4.29
CA LEU A 45 -2.03 -1.60 -3.27
C LEU A 45 -1.90 -0.13 -3.67
N LEU A 46 -1.53 0.72 -2.70
CA LEU A 46 -1.22 2.12 -2.97
C LEU A 46 -0.12 2.22 -4.02
N GLY A 47 -0.39 2.95 -5.10
CA GLY A 47 0.44 2.90 -6.28
C GLY A 47 -0.25 3.43 -7.52
N GLY A 48 0.55 3.62 -8.57
CA GLY A 48 0.10 4.20 -9.83
C GLY A 48 1.20 5.01 -10.49
N TYR A 49 0.80 5.93 -11.35
CA TYR A 49 1.69 6.75 -12.16
C TYR A 49 1.13 8.15 -12.39
N GLY A 50 1.99 9.07 -12.80
CA GLY A 50 1.62 10.43 -13.19
C GLY A 50 2.32 10.83 -14.49
N VAL A 51 1.90 11.96 -15.06
CA VAL A 51 2.49 12.52 -16.30
C VAL A 51 3.77 13.26 -15.94
N SER A 52 4.91 12.92 -16.56
CA SER A 52 6.19 13.57 -16.31
C SER A 52 6.55 14.68 -17.30
N SER A 53 6.01 14.61 -18.51
CA SER A 53 6.20 15.64 -19.54
C SER A 53 5.06 15.62 -20.55
N ILE A 54 4.82 16.76 -21.19
CA ILE A 54 3.87 16.92 -22.27
C ILE A 54 4.57 17.68 -23.40
N ASP A 55 4.67 17.09 -24.58
CA ASP A 55 5.20 17.75 -25.77
C ASP A 55 4.21 18.84 -26.25
N PRO A 56 4.61 20.12 -26.32
CA PRO A 56 3.71 21.20 -26.70
C PRO A 56 3.28 21.17 -28.17
N ALA A 57 4.05 20.52 -29.05
CA ALA A 57 3.75 20.46 -30.48
C ALA A 57 2.85 19.27 -30.85
N THR A 58 2.99 18.15 -30.13
CA THR A 58 2.29 16.89 -30.45
C THR A 58 1.28 16.44 -29.41
N GLY A 59 1.33 17.00 -28.20
CA GLY A 59 0.52 16.56 -27.05
C GLY A 59 0.96 15.21 -26.46
N ARG A 60 2.07 14.63 -26.93
CA ARG A 60 2.60 13.36 -26.42
C ARG A 60 2.94 13.48 -24.94
N GLN A 61 2.52 12.49 -24.15
CA GLN A 61 2.80 12.43 -22.71
C GLN A 61 3.82 11.33 -22.40
N GLU A 62 4.74 11.64 -21.48
CA GLU A 62 5.55 10.64 -20.79
C GLU A 62 5.02 10.41 -19.37
N TYR A 63 5.36 9.25 -18.79
CA TYR A 63 4.86 8.86 -17.47
C TYR A 63 5.98 8.47 -16.51
N THR A 64 5.72 8.70 -15.23
CA THR A 64 6.58 8.27 -14.12
C THR A 64 5.77 7.51 -13.07
N ALA A 65 6.32 6.39 -12.60
CA ALA A 65 5.69 5.57 -11.57
C ALA A 65 5.88 6.17 -10.17
N PHE A 66 4.83 6.08 -9.35
CA PHE A 66 4.93 6.29 -7.92
C PHE A 66 5.57 5.08 -7.25
N ARG A 67 6.46 5.36 -6.29
CA ARG A 67 7.20 4.35 -5.53
C ARG A 67 6.68 4.33 -4.10
N HIS A 68 6.45 3.13 -3.58
CA HIS A 68 6.00 2.93 -2.22
C HIS A 68 6.92 1.96 -1.49
N SER A 69 7.15 2.23 -0.21
CA SER A 69 7.74 1.27 0.72
C SER A 69 6.67 0.82 1.70
N THR A 70 6.36 -0.47 1.72
CA THR A 70 5.38 -1.07 2.63
C THR A 70 6.07 -2.13 3.46
N SER A 71 5.93 -2.06 4.77
CA SER A 71 6.49 -3.04 5.69
C SER A 71 5.45 -3.43 6.73
N TRP A 72 5.43 -4.71 7.11
CA TRP A 72 4.57 -5.18 8.17
C TRP A 72 5.24 -6.27 9.00
N ILE A 73 4.76 -6.39 10.24
CA ILE A 73 5.08 -7.47 11.16
C ILE A 73 3.79 -8.11 11.66
N ASN A 74 3.88 -9.39 11.97
CA ASN A 74 2.81 -10.16 12.57
C ASN A 74 3.41 -11.07 13.65
N ALA A 75 2.90 -10.98 14.86
CA ALA A 75 3.29 -11.85 15.96
C ALA A 75 2.05 -12.49 16.56
N THR A 76 2.11 -13.80 16.82
CA THR A 76 1.04 -14.54 17.49
C THR A 76 1.63 -15.42 18.59
N TYR A 77 0.87 -15.59 19.67
CA TYR A 77 1.24 -16.45 20.78
C TYR A 77 0.03 -17.27 21.24
N GLY A 78 0.25 -18.55 21.49
CA GLY A 78 -0.75 -19.52 21.91
C GLY A 78 -1.35 -20.36 20.77
N ASN A 79 -1.98 -21.47 21.18
CA ASN A 79 -2.60 -22.44 20.29
C ASN A 79 -4.13 -22.41 20.43
N LYS A 80 -4.66 -22.91 21.56
CA LYS A 80 -6.10 -22.91 21.86
C LYS A 80 -6.62 -21.50 22.14
N TRP A 81 -5.97 -20.77 23.05
CA TRP A 81 -6.16 -19.33 23.20
C TRP A 81 -4.99 -18.66 22.50
N ARG A 82 -5.26 -17.96 21.41
CA ARG A 82 -4.21 -17.33 20.60
C ARG A 82 -4.44 -15.82 20.55
N ALA A 83 -3.49 -15.07 21.08
CA ALA A 83 -3.40 -13.63 20.88
C ALA A 83 -2.50 -13.33 19.68
N GLY A 84 -2.75 -12.21 19.02
CA GLY A 84 -1.99 -11.74 17.89
C GLY A 84 -1.89 -10.23 17.83
N ILE A 85 -0.85 -9.74 17.18
CA ILE A 85 -0.69 -8.34 16.82
C ILE A 85 -0.13 -8.29 15.40
N PHE A 86 -0.82 -7.56 14.54
CA PHE A 86 -0.31 -7.16 13.24
C PHE A 86 -0.03 -5.65 13.26
N ALA A 87 1.09 -5.22 12.71
CA ALA A 87 1.37 -3.81 12.51
C ALA A 87 1.96 -3.60 11.13
N GLY A 88 1.45 -2.59 10.41
CA GLY A 88 1.85 -2.27 9.05
C GLY A 88 2.12 -0.78 8.88
N TYR A 89 3.03 -0.47 7.97
CA TYR A 89 3.37 0.89 7.57
C TYR A 89 3.63 0.94 6.07
N THR A 90 3.01 1.90 5.40
CA THR A 90 3.28 2.24 4.00
C THR A 90 3.67 3.70 3.89
N ARG A 91 4.69 3.98 3.08
CA ARG A 91 5.19 5.31 2.77
C ARG A 91 5.21 5.53 1.26
N ASN A 92 4.66 6.66 0.83
CA ASN A 92 4.87 7.18 -0.53
C ASN A 92 6.26 7.83 -0.61
N LEU A 93 7.08 7.34 -1.53
CA LEU A 93 8.45 7.81 -1.77
C LEU A 93 8.52 8.83 -2.92
N GLY A 94 7.38 9.13 -3.54
CA GLY A 94 7.25 10.00 -4.70
C GLY A 94 7.56 9.28 -6.01
N THR A 95 7.95 10.06 -7.00
CA THR A 95 8.21 9.62 -8.37
C THR A 95 9.69 9.76 -8.72
N GLY A 96 10.14 9.01 -9.74
CA GLY A 96 11.53 9.10 -10.21
C GLY A 96 11.82 10.35 -11.06
N LYS A 97 10.79 10.95 -11.65
CA LYS A 97 10.81 12.22 -12.39
C LYS A 97 9.78 13.17 -11.79
N ALA A 98 9.95 14.47 -12.02
CA ALA A 98 8.92 15.47 -11.73
C ALA A 98 7.62 15.17 -12.49
N LEU A 99 6.50 15.63 -11.95
CA LEU A 99 5.19 15.63 -12.58
C LEU A 99 4.99 16.91 -13.37
N ALA A 100 4.56 16.80 -14.62
CA ALA A 100 4.22 17.94 -15.46
C ALA A 100 2.86 18.55 -15.09
N VAL A 101 1.95 17.72 -14.56
CA VAL A 101 0.61 18.13 -14.14
C VAL A 101 0.18 17.40 -12.86
N PRO A 102 -0.76 17.96 -12.08
CA PRO A 102 -1.25 17.33 -10.84
C PRO A 102 -2.03 16.03 -11.07
N THR A 103 -2.53 15.79 -12.28
CA THR A 103 -3.32 14.60 -12.62
C THR A 103 -2.49 13.34 -12.46
N THR A 104 -3.01 12.39 -11.69
CA THR A 104 -2.37 11.10 -11.43
C THR A 104 -3.36 9.96 -11.61
N HIS A 105 -2.84 8.76 -11.86
CA HIS A 105 -3.63 7.57 -12.17
C HIS A 105 -3.21 6.43 -11.24
N GLY A 106 -4.09 6.04 -10.31
CA GLY A 106 -3.79 4.99 -9.36
C GLY A 106 -4.69 4.98 -8.13
N LEU A 107 -4.23 4.23 -7.11
CA LEU A 107 -4.90 4.05 -5.83
C LEU A 107 -4.17 4.86 -4.74
N GLY A 108 -4.90 5.80 -4.13
CA GLY A 108 -4.45 6.57 -2.96
C GLY A 108 -3.10 7.29 -3.15
N LEU A 109 -2.86 7.84 -4.34
CA LEU A 109 -1.61 8.56 -4.66
C LEU A 109 -1.44 9.88 -3.91
N ASN A 110 -2.52 10.41 -3.35
CA ASN A 110 -2.53 11.58 -2.47
C ASN A 110 -2.34 11.20 -0.99
N ILE A 111 -1.95 9.95 -0.68
CA ILE A 111 -1.62 9.49 0.67
C ILE A 111 -0.10 9.48 0.84
N ASP A 112 0.37 10.18 1.85
CA ASP A 112 1.79 10.28 2.21
C ASP A 112 2.28 9.01 2.92
N LYS A 113 1.49 8.57 3.90
CA LYS A 113 1.76 7.38 4.71
C LYS A 113 0.47 6.79 5.26
N VAL A 114 0.49 5.48 5.46
CA VAL A 114 -0.52 4.74 6.19
C VAL A 114 0.17 3.94 7.27
N TYR A 115 -0.37 3.96 8.48
CA TYR A 115 -0.01 2.96 9.49
C TYR A 115 -1.24 2.23 9.98
N MET A 116 -1.04 0.99 10.40
CA MET A 116 -2.11 0.09 10.84
C MET A 116 -1.61 -0.75 12.01
N VAL A 117 -2.45 -0.93 13.03
CA VAL A 117 -2.19 -1.79 14.18
C VAL A 117 -3.44 -2.58 14.50
N ASN A 118 -3.31 -3.91 14.51
CA ASN A 118 -4.42 -4.84 14.70
C ASN A 118 -4.12 -5.86 15.80
N PRO A 119 -4.46 -5.57 17.07
CA PRO A 119 -4.54 -6.60 18.08
C PRO A 119 -5.70 -7.56 17.80
N SER A 120 -5.44 -8.85 17.92
CA SER A 120 -6.43 -9.91 17.70
C SER A 120 -6.37 -10.96 18.80
N PHE A 121 -7.49 -11.62 19.00
CA PHE A 121 -7.62 -12.76 19.90
C PHE A 121 -8.51 -13.82 19.28
N SER A 122 -8.13 -15.08 19.44
CA SER A 122 -8.89 -16.21 18.93
C SER A 122 -8.93 -17.38 19.90
N TYR A 123 -10.05 -18.07 19.90
CA TYR A 123 -10.25 -19.35 20.54
C TYR A 123 -10.37 -20.45 19.49
N ASN A 124 -9.39 -21.36 19.46
CA ASN A 124 -9.22 -22.39 18.45
C ASN A 124 -9.47 -23.78 19.07
N LEU A 125 -10.52 -24.44 18.59
CA LEU A 125 -10.88 -25.83 18.84
C LEU A 125 -10.64 -26.66 17.55
N PRO A 126 -10.67 -28.01 17.62
CA PRO A 126 -10.45 -28.84 16.43
C PRO A 126 -11.35 -28.50 15.24
N HIS A 127 -12.63 -28.22 15.49
CA HIS A 127 -13.62 -27.90 14.46
C HIS A 127 -14.12 -26.46 14.51
N TRP A 128 -13.83 -25.69 15.55
CA TRP A 128 -14.38 -24.34 15.72
C TRP A 128 -13.27 -23.32 15.94
N LYS A 129 -13.39 -22.17 15.29
CA LYS A 129 -12.56 -21.01 15.56
C LYS A 129 -13.42 -19.78 15.75
N LEU A 130 -13.28 -19.16 16.91
CA LEU A 130 -13.88 -17.86 17.21
C LEU A 130 -12.75 -16.83 17.31
N GLY A 131 -12.95 -15.64 16.76
CA GLY A 131 -11.94 -14.59 16.75
C GLY A 131 -12.55 -13.21 16.84
N VAL A 132 -11.80 -12.31 17.45
CA VAL A 132 -12.05 -10.88 17.47
C VAL A 132 -10.77 -10.15 17.08
N GLU A 133 -10.91 -9.12 16.27
CA GLU A 133 -9.81 -8.23 15.88
C GLU A 133 -10.28 -6.80 16.00
N TYR A 134 -9.45 -5.96 16.63
CA TYR A 134 -9.59 -4.52 16.54
C TYR A 134 -8.53 -4.01 15.56
N CYS A 135 -8.93 -3.08 14.70
CA CYS A 135 -8.11 -2.55 13.62
C CYS A 135 -8.11 -1.03 13.72
N LEU A 136 -6.95 -0.47 14.08
CA LEU A 136 -6.68 0.96 14.05
C LEU A 136 -5.83 1.25 12.80
N ALA A 137 -6.33 2.08 11.90
CA ALA A 137 -5.58 2.52 10.72
C ALA A 137 -5.65 4.03 10.57
N SER A 138 -4.52 4.67 10.28
CA SER A 138 -4.49 6.11 9.98
C SER A 138 -3.79 6.35 8.65
N ALA A 139 -4.42 7.15 7.79
CA ALA A 139 -3.90 7.56 6.50
C ALA A 139 -3.72 9.08 6.47
N TYR A 140 -2.57 9.53 5.98
CA TYR A 140 -2.21 10.95 5.92
C TYR A 140 -2.42 11.45 4.49
N TYR A 141 -3.59 12.04 4.24
CA TYR A 141 -3.96 12.58 2.93
C TYR A 141 -3.40 13.98 2.76
N GLY A 142 -2.93 14.33 1.57
CA GLY A 142 -2.42 15.66 1.27
C GLY A 142 -2.40 15.93 -0.23
N THR A 143 -1.48 16.80 -0.65
CA THR A 143 -1.33 17.20 -2.06
C THR A 143 0.02 16.77 -2.61
N ASN A 144 0.05 16.30 -3.85
CA ASN A 144 1.30 15.92 -4.51
C ASN A 144 2.10 17.16 -4.91
N ASP A 145 3.37 17.19 -4.56
CA ASP A 145 4.32 18.15 -5.10
C ASP A 145 4.74 17.73 -6.50
N LEU A 146 4.75 18.68 -7.43
CA LEU A 146 5.10 18.41 -8.81
C LEU A 146 6.59 18.13 -9.01
N ALA A 147 7.48 18.61 -8.14
CA ALA A 147 8.92 18.41 -8.27
C ALA A 147 9.34 16.95 -8.05
N ASP A 148 8.70 16.25 -7.12
CA ASP A 148 9.12 14.89 -6.73
C ASP A 148 7.96 13.89 -6.51
N GLY A 149 6.72 14.29 -6.75
CA GLY A 149 5.54 13.44 -6.58
C GLY A 149 5.26 13.06 -5.13
N LYS A 150 5.99 13.59 -4.13
CA LYS A 150 5.68 13.29 -2.72
C LYS A 150 4.50 14.12 -2.25
N VAL A 151 3.76 13.56 -1.30
CA VAL A 151 2.60 14.19 -0.70
C VAL A 151 3.06 15.14 0.42
N ARG A 152 2.56 16.39 0.39
CA ARG A 152 2.81 17.44 1.39
C ARG A 152 1.49 17.93 1.98
N ASP A 153 1.59 18.75 3.02
CA ASP A 153 0.46 19.39 3.71
C ASP A 153 -0.60 18.38 4.15
N THR A 154 -0.16 17.37 4.88
CA THR A 154 -0.98 16.19 5.16
C THR A 154 -1.92 16.38 6.34
N GLN A 155 -3.15 15.89 6.21
CA GLN A 155 -4.12 15.70 7.28
C GLN A 155 -4.38 14.21 7.52
N ALA A 156 -4.38 13.80 8.78
CA ALA A 156 -4.65 12.42 9.16
C ALA A 156 -6.15 12.13 9.20
N ALA A 157 -6.55 11.03 8.56
CA ALA A 157 -7.86 10.41 8.73
C ALA A 157 -7.66 9.04 9.39
N THR A 158 -8.21 8.87 10.59
CA THR A 158 -8.06 7.66 11.39
C THR A 158 -9.37 6.87 11.39
N ASN A 159 -9.27 5.57 11.11
CA ASN A 159 -10.36 4.62 11.08
C ASN A 159 -10.18 3.57 12.19
N HIS A 160 -11.29 3.26 12.86
CA HIS A 160 -11.39 2.28 13.93
C HIS A 160 -12.41 1.22 13.52
N ARG A 161 -12.01 -0.05 13.49
CA ARG A 161 -12.89 -1.16 13.10
C ARG A 161 -12.75 -2.33 14.07
N ILE A 162 -13.86 -2.96 14.41
CA ILE A 162 -13.88 -4.23 15.16
C ILE A 162 -14.46 -5.30 14.23
N LEU A 163 -13.83 -6.48 14.21
CA LEU A 163 -14.27 -7.63 13.43
C LEU A 163 -14.45 -8.82 14.38
N GLY A 164 -15.57 -9.51 14.23
CA GLY A 164 -15.81 -10.82 14.83
C GLY A 164 -15.84 -11.88 13.74
N LEU A 165 -15.29 -13.06 14.04
CA LEU A 165 -15.25 -14.21 13.13
C LEU A 165 -15.64 -15.48 13.89
N MET A 166 -16.51 -16.28 13.29
CA MET A 166 -16.79 -17.64 13.72
C MET A 166 -16.70 -18.56 12.50
N MET A 167 -15.90 -19.62 12.61
CA MET A 167 -15.67 -20.58 11.52
C MET A 167 -15.78 -22.00 12.03
N TYR A 168 -16.38 -22.86 11.21
CA TYR A 168 -16.39 -24.30 11.38
C TYR A 168 -15.47 -24.96 10.36
N TYR A 169 -14.66 -25.94 10.79
CA TYR A 169 -13.79 -26.74 9.93
C TYR A 169 -14.33 -28.18 9.87
N PHE A 170 -14.63 -28.63 8.65
CA PHE A 170 -15.08 -29.99 8.34
C PHE A 170 -13.95 -31.01 8.44
#